data_AF-A0A3B9YW59-F1
#
_entry.id   AF-A0A3B9YW59-F1
#
_cell.length_a   1.000
_cell.length_b   1.000
_cell.length_c   1.000
_cell.angle_alpha   90.00
_cell.angle_beta   90.00
_cell.angle_gamma   90.00
#
_symmetry.space_group_name_H-M   'P 1'
#
loop_
_entity.id
_entity.type
_entity.pdbx_description
1 polymer ?
#
loop_
_entity_poly.entity_id
_entity_poly.type
_entity_poly.pdbx_seq_one_letter_code
_entity_poly.pdbx_strand_id
1 'polypeptide(L)'
;ASGAFKVLRAKMDPRAVNGGVFLGLNGVVVKSHGGTDATGFASALELAADMAASDFTTQISEGLAQLGRAPAPGGVPDPEPPPAQPSQDAAQ
;
A
#
# COMPACT_ATOMS: atom_id res chain seq x y z
N ALA A 1 31.36 -19.98 15.00
CA ALA A 1 30.10 -20.35 14.29
C ALA A 1 28.80 -19.84 14.96
N SER A 2 28.81 -19.30 16.20
CA SER A 2 27.58 -18.89 16.92
C SER A 2 26.86 -17.64 16.38
N GLY A 3 27.52 -16.83 15.54
CA GLY A 3 26.96 -15.59 15.00
C GLY A 3 25.75 -15.80 14.08
N ALA A 4 25.81 -16.80 13.20
CA ALA A 4 24.72 -17.11 12.27
C ALA A 4 23.42 -17.55 12.99
N PHE A 5 23.55 -18.33 14.06
CA PHE A 5 22.42 -18.77 14.88
C PHE A 5 21.77 -17.62 15.67
N LYS A 6 22.55 -16.63 16.12
CA LYS A 6 22.01 -15.42 16.77
C LYS A 6 21.18 -14.57 15.81
N VAL A 7 21.65 -14.37 14.57
CA VAL A 7 20.91 -13.61 13.54
C VAL A 7 19.61 -14.32 13.18
N LEU A 8 19.65 -15.65 13.01
CA LEU A 8 18.46 -16.43 12.73
C LEU A 8 17.44 -16.33 13.88
N ARG A 9 17.89 -16.44 15.14
CA ARG A 9 17.02 -16.29 16.32
C ARG A 9 16.36 -14.91 16.37
N ALA A 10 17.09 -13.84 16.05
CA ALA A 10 16.53 -12.49 16.00
C ALA A 10 15.45 -12.36 14.92
N LYS A 11 15.65 -12.97 13.75
CA LYS A 11 14.65 -12.99 12.67
C LYS A 11 13.40 -13.81 12.98
N MET A 12 13.48 -14.76 13.91
CA MET A 12 12.36 -15.61 14.34
C MET A 12 11.63 -15.08 15.58
N ASP A 13 12.05 -13.94 16.15
CA ASP A 13 11.36 -13.35 17.29
C ASP A 13 10.06 -12.68 16.80
N PRO A 14 8.86 -13.15 17.22
CA PRO A 14 7.60 -12.53 16.82
C PRO A 14 7.45 -11.08 17.31
N ARG A 15 8.27 -10.63 18.27
CA ARG A 15 8.30 -9.23 18.72
C ARG A 15 8.98 -8.31 17.71
N ALA A 16 9.81 -8.86 16.82
CA ALA A 16 10.46 -8.10 15.76
C ALA A 16 9.47 -7.67 14.65
N VAL A 17 8.25 -8.23 14.64
CA VAL A 17 7.19 -7.88 13.69
C VAL A 17 5.94 -7.53 14.47
N ASN A 18 5.75 -6.24 14.77
CA ASN A 18 4.59 -5.73 15.48
C ASN A 18 4.07 -4.48 14.75
N GLY A 19 2.76 -4.27 14.78
CA GLY A 19 2.12 -3.16 14.10
C GLY A 19 1.25 -3.62 12.94
N GLY A 20 -0.07 -3.54 13.07
CA GLY A 20 -0.98 -3.65 11.94
C GLY A 20 -1.11 -2.30 11.25
N VAL A 21 -0.87 -2.26 9.93
CA VAL A 21 -1.06 -1.05 9.12
C VAL A 21 -2.53 -0.91 8.71
N PHE A 22 -3.08 0.29 8.88
CA PHE A 22 -4.46 0.62 8.49
C PHE A 22 -4.43 1.35 7.15
N LEU A 23 -5.13 0.79 6.16
CA LEU A 23 -5.27 1.35 4.82
C LEU A 23 -6.58 2.14 4.69
N GLY A 24 -6.65 3.05 3.71
CA GLY A 24 -7.85 3.84 3.42
C GLY A 24 -8.04 5.08 4.31
N LEU A 25 -7.01 5.46 5.06
CA LEU A 25 -6.96 6.71 5.82
C LEU A 25 -6.06 7.73 5.10
N ASN A 26 -6.20 9.03 5.44
CA ASN A 26 -5.43 10.11 4.84
C ASN A 26 -3.96 10.19 5.33
N GLY A 27 -3.40 9.08 5.81
CA GLY A 27 -2.05 9.03 6.36
C GLY A 27 -1.63 7.66 6.88
N VAL A 28 -0.40 7.58 7.38
CA VAL A 28 0.18 6.38 7.98
C VAL A 28 -0.44 6.14 9.36
N VAL A 29 -1.08 4.97 9.52
CA VAL A 29 -1.64 4.55 10.82
C VAL A 29 -1.17 3.14 11.12
N VAL A 30 -0.47 2.99 12.24
CA VAL A 30 0.04 1.71 12.75
C VAL A 30 -0.57 1.43 14.11
N LYS A 31 -1.16 0.24 14.28
CA LYS A 31 -1.68 -0.24 15.57
C LYS A 31 -0.74 -1.27 16.17
N SER A 32 -0.21 -0.96 17.36
CA SER A 32 0.50 -1.95 18.17
C SER A 32 -0.48 -2.86 18.93
N HIS A 33 -0.03 -4.07 19.30
CA HIS A 33 -0.79 -4.97 20.15
C HIS A 33 -0.71 -4.51 21.62
N GLY A 34 -1.86 -4.32 22.28
CA GLY A 34 -1.92 -3.78 23.66
C GLY A 34 -1.21 -4.59 24.76
N GLY A 35 -0.80 -5.85 24.50
CA GLY A 35 -0.03 -6.68 25.43
C GLY A 35 1.46 -6.76 25.08
N THR A 36 1.97 -5.90 24.20
CA THR A 36 3.36 -5.94 23.77
C THR A 36 4.33 -5.39 24.81
N ASP A 37 5.57 -5.83 24.75
CA ASP A 37 6.67 -5.30 25.57
C ASP A 37 7.37 -4.13 24.86
N ALA A 38 8.34 -3.52 25.54
CA ALA A 38 9.05 -2.35 25.01
C ALA A 38 9.70 -2.61 23.64
N THR A 39 10.25 -3.81 23.44
CA THR A 39 10.85 -4.20 22.16
C THR A 39 9.79 -4.26 21.06
N GLY A 40 8.67 -4.94 21.30
CA GLY A 40 7.61 -5.03 20.30
C GLY A 40 6.94 -3.67 20.01
N PHE A 41 6.86 -2.78 21.00
CA PHE A 41 6.39 -1.42 20.77
C PHE A 41 7.39 -0.60 19.93
N ALA A 42 8.69 -0.72 20.21
CA ALA A 42 9.73 -0.07 19.41
C ALA A 42 9.70 -0.54 17.94
N SER A 43 9.52 -1.83 17.69
CA SER A 43 9.34 -2.36 16.32
C SER A 43 8.18 -1.68 15.58
N ALA A 44 7.06 -1.41 16.27
CA ALA A 44 5.92 -0.73 15.66
C ALA A 44 6.19 0.76 15.36
N LEU A 45 7.02 1.41 16.18
CA LEU A 45 7.46 2.79 15.94
C LEU A 45 8.46 2.87 14.78
N GLU A 46 9.43 1.95 14.71
CA GLU A 46 10.37 1.85 13.59
C GLU A 46 9.62 1.64 12.27
N LEU A 47 8.64 0.73 12.25
CA LEU A 47 7.76 0.53 11.10
C LEU A 47 7.03 1.82 10.70
N ALA A 48 6.44 2.53 11.67
CA ALA A 48 5.73 3.77 11.39
C ALA A 48 6.66 4.87 10.86
N ALA A 49 7.88 4.96 11.38
CA ALA A 49 8.89 5.92 10.93
C ALA A 49 9.36 5.61 9.50
N ASP A 50 9.64 4.34 9.19
CA ASP A 50 10.03 3.90 7.86
C ASP A 50 8.92 4.18 6.82
N MET A 51 7.67 3.94 7.19
CA MET A 51 6.52 4.25 6.34
C MET A 51 6.34 5.75 6.14
N ALA A 52 6.57 6.57 7.16
CA ALA A 52 6.48 8.03 7.05
C ALA A 52 7.63 8.63 6.23
N ALA A 53 8.80 8.00 6.24
CA ALA A 53 9.98 8.43 5.47
C ALA A 53 9.97 7.93 4.01
N SER A 54 9.08 7.01 3.66
CA SER A 54 8.99 6.42 2.32
C SER A 54 7.77 6.91 1.54
N ASP A 55 7.74 6.66 0.24
CA ASP A 55 6.58 6.95 -0.63
C ASP A 55 5.43 5.92 -0.47
N PHE A 56 5.37 5.24 0.68
CA PHE A 56 4.47 4.10 0.91
C PHE A 56 3.00 4.46 0.68
N THR A 57 2.54 5.63 1.16
CA THR A 57 1.16 6.08 0.95
C THR A 57 0.83 6.21 -0.54
N THR A 58 1.72 6.82 -1.33
CA THR A 58 1.55 6.98 -2.79
C THR A 58 1.45 5.62 -3.48
N GLN A 59 2.37 4.70 -3.16
CA GLN A 59 2.40 3.35 -3.75
C GLN A 59 1.12 2.57 -3.45
N ILE A 60 0.59 2.67 -2.23
CA ILE A 60 -0.69 2.04 -1.87
C ILE A 60 -1.85 2.67 -2.63
N SER A 61 -1.90 4.00 -2.73
CA SER A 61 -2.96 4.71 -3.49
C SER A 61 -2.96 4.30 -4.96
N GLU A 62 -1.79 4.22 -5.58
CA GLU A 62 -1.63 3.78 -6.97
C GLU A 62 -2.04 2.31 -7.14
N GLY A 63 -1.59 1.42 -6.25
CA GLY A 63 -1.96 0.01 -6.28
C GLY A 63 -3.46 -0.21 -6.11
N LEU A 64 -4.11 0.53 -5.20
CA LEU A 64 -5.55 0.45 -4.98
C LEU A 64 -6.33 0.99 -6.20
N ALA A 65 -5.84 2.05 -6.85
CA ALA A 65 -6.44 2.57 -8.09
C ALA A 65 -6.33 1.57 -9.26
N GLN A 66 -5.25 0.80 -9.33
CA GLN A 66 -5.08 -0.26 -10.34
C GLN A 66 -6.02 -1.44 -10.08
N LEU A 67 -6.18 -1.85 -8.82
CA LEU A 67 -7.14 -2.89 -8.43
C LEU A 67 -8.59 -2.50 -8.74
N GLY A 68 -8.95 -1.23 -8.53
CA GLY A 68 -10.27 -0.70 -8.87
C GLY A 68 -10.51 -0.56 -10.39
N ARG A 69 -9.46 -0.63 -11.21
CA ARG A 69 -9.53 -0.53 -12.68
C ARG A 69 -9.49 -1.89 -13.38
N ALA A 70 -9.35 -2.99 -12.63
CA ALA A 70 -9.52 -4.31 -13.21
C ALA A 70 -10.94 -4.41 -13.80
N PRO A 71 -11.10 -4.63 -15.12
CA PRO A 71 -12.42 -4.74 -15.69
C PRO A 71 -13.12 -5.91 -15.00
N ALA A 72 -14.34 -5.68 -14.51
CA ALA A 72 -15.17 -6.76 -14.03
C ALA A 72 -15.20 -7.85 -15.13
N PRO A 73 -15.04 -9.14 -14.80
CA PRO A 73 -15.16 -10.18 -15.81
C PRO A 73 -16.58 -10.11 -16.40
N GLY A 74 -16.69 -9.62 -17.63
CA GLY A 74 -17.96 -9.35 -18.32
C GLY A 74 -18.41 -7.88 -18.37
N GLY A 75 -17.61 -6.93 -17.92
CA GLY A 75 -17.89 -5.50 -18.08
C GLY A 75 -17.76 -5.08 -19.54
N VAL A 76 -18.85 -4.58 -20.13
CA VAL A 76 -18.85 -3.97 -21.46
C VAL A 76 -17.80 -2.85 -21.46
N PRO A 77 -16.86 -2.80 -22.43
CA PRO A 77 -15.90 -1.70 -22.50
C PRO A 77 -16.66 -0.37 -22.52
N ASP A 78 -16.09 0.65 -21.86
CA ASP A 78 -16.65 2.00 -21.87
C ASP A 78 -17.01 2.39 -23.31
N PRO A 79 -18.18 3.00 -23.54
CA PRO A 79 -18.61 3.35 -24.89
C PRO A 79 -17.53 4.21 -25.55
N GLU A 80 -17.06 3.76 -26.71
CA GLU A 80 -16.10 4.48 -27.53
C GLU A 80 -16.58 5.93 -27.67
N PRO A 81 -15.70 6.94 -27.47
CA PRO A 81 -16.09 8.32 -27.62
C PRO A 81 -16.70 8.52 -29.02
N PRO A 82 -17.81 9.28 -29.13
CA PRO A 82 -18.50 9.44 -30.40
C PRO A 82 -17.51 9.94 -31.47
N PRO A 83 -17.58 9.41 -32.70
CA PRO A 83 -16.66 9.81 -33.76
C PRO A 83 -16.71 11.33 -33.91
N ALA A 84 -15.53 11.95 -34.00
CA ALA A 84 -15.40 13.39 -34.19
C ALA A 84 -16.28 13.81 -35.37
N GLN A 85 -17.28 14.64 -35.09
CA GLN A 85 -18.19 15.12 -36.12
C GLN A 85 -17.39 15.88 -37.17
N PRO A 86 -17.60 15.63 -38.47
CA PRO A 86 -16.88 16.35 -39.52
C PRO A 86 -17.20 17.84 -39.40
N SER A 87 -16.15 18.65 -39.32
CA SER A 87 -16.22 20.11 -39.28
C SER A 87 -17.04 20.63 -40.47
N GLN A 88 -18.10 21.39 -40.18
CA GLN A 88 -19.08 21.88 -41.17
C GLN A 88 -18.55 23.02 -42.07
N ASP A 89 -17.24 23.30 -42.07
CA ASP A 89 -16.65 24.44 -42.77
C ASP A 89 -16.13 24.15 -44.19
N ALA A 90 -16.39 22.97 -44.76
CA ALA A 90 -15.92 22.63 -46.11
C ALA A 90 -16.92 22.95 -47.25
N ALA A 91 -18.06 23.58 -46.94
CA ALA A 91 -19.08 23.91 -47.93
C ALA A 91 -19.60 25.35 -47.77
N GLN A 92 -18.71 26.33 -47.91
CA GLN A 92 -19.03 27.69 -48.34
C GLN A 92 -18.00 28.15 -49.37
#